data_AF-A0A1F2Y9F6-F1
#
_entry.id   AF-A0A1F2Y9F6-F1
#
_cell.length_a   1.000
_cell.length_b   1.000
_cell.length_c   1.000
_cell.angle_alpha   90.00
_cell.angle_beta   90.00
_cell.angle_gamma   90.00
#
_symmetry.space_group_name_H-M   'P 1'
#
loop_
_entity.id
_entity.type
_entity.pdbx_description
1 polymer ?
#
loop_
_entity_poly.entity_id
_entity_poly.type
_entity_poly.pdbx_seq_one_letter_code
_entity_poly.pdbx_strand_id
1 'polypeptide(L)'
;SGEDEHPAVIVHPIIGMKNPWRYRNKVQVPIGEQEGGLIGGFYAQGSHQIVEMDACLIQHDQGDDAVRSIKEIARSLGIAPYDAVTHQGLLRHVVVKIGFRTGEIMVVLVTNGRTIPRENEWIERIRVEIPGVASICQNVNTSRMSLVFGDETKVLWGQDVIYDYIGEVKFAISARSFYQVNPVQTEVLYGKALEYAGLTGTETVIDAYCGIGTISLFMAQRAGHVYGVEVVPEAIADARANA
;
A
#
# COMPACT_ATOMS: atom_id res chain seq x y z
N SER A 1 31.42 -1.85 -44.14
CA SER A 1 30.82 -1.02 -43.08
C SER A 1 29.33 -1.06 -43.24
N GLY A 2 28.66 -2.02 -42.61
CA GLY A 2 27.20 -2.07 -42.54
C GLY A 2 26.79 -1.39 -41.25
N GLU A 3 26.24 -0.19 -41.35
CA GLU A 3 25.52 0.43 -40.24
C GLU A 3 24.21 -0.36 -40.08
N ASP A 4 24.06 -1.04 -38.95
CA ASP A 4 22.80 -1.65 -38.54
C ASP A 4 21.79 -0.51 -38.30
N GLU A 5 21.00 -0.18 -39.33
CA GLU A 5 19.81 0.67 -39.20
C GLU A 5 18.76 -0.08 -38.37
N HIS A 6 18.79 0.09 -37.05
CA HIS A 6 17.68 -0.32 -36.23
C HIS A 6 16.42 0.48 -36.64
N PRO A 7 15.29 -0.17 -36.94
CA PRO A 7 14.06 0.54 -37.27
C PRO A 7 13.67 1.44 -36.09
N ALA A 8 13.25 2.66 -36.40
CA ALA A 8 12.83 3.63 -35.39
C ALA A 8 11.71 3.04 -34.51
N VAL A 9 11.94 3.00 -33.20
CA VAL A 9 10.95 2.50 -32.24
C VAL A 9 9.77 3.47 -32.22
N ILE A 10 8.57 2.98 -32.50
CA ILE A 10 7.35 3.78 -32.41
C ILE A 10 7.04 4.00 -30.93
N VAL A 11 7.09 5.27 -30.51
CA VAL A 11 6.70 5.69 -29.16
C VAL A 11 5.32 6.34 -29.25
N HIS A 12 4.32 5.69 -28.68
CA HIS A 12 2.97 6.24 -28.60
C HIS A 12 2.88 7.37 -27.54
N PRO A 13 1.90 8.29 -27.66
CA PRO A 13 1.63 9.30 -26.64
C PRO A 13 1.35 8.68 -25.26
N ILE A 14 1.72 9.42 -24.21
CA ILE A 14 1.45 9.02 -22.82
C ILE A 14 -0.07 9.01 -22.56
N ILE A 15 -0.57 7.92 -21.99
CA ILE A 15 -1.99 7.80 -21.58
C ILE A 15 -2.13 8.36 -20.16
N GLY A 16 -2.67 9.57 -20.05
CA GLY A 16 -2.87 10.28 -18.78
C GLY A 16 -4.21 9.99 -18.10
N MET A 17 -4.32 10.35 -16.82
CA MET A 17 -5.56 10.30 -16.04
C MET A 17 -6.37 11.58 -16.22
N LYS A 18 -7.69 11.48 -16.41
CA LYS A 18 -8.59 12.64 -16.60
C LYS A 18 -8.54 13.62 -15.42
N ASN A 19 -8.60 13.09 -14.19
CA ASN A 19 -8.53 13.86 -12.95
C ASN A 19 -7.32 13.37 -12.14
N PRO A 20 -6.12 13.93 -12.31
CA PRO A 20 -4.88 13.40 -11.72
C PRO A 20 -4.71 13.75 -10.23
N TRP A 21 -5.79 13.69 -9.46
CA TRP A 21 -5.86 14.04 -8.03
C TRP A 21 -6.52 12.90 -7.25
N ARG A 22 -6.23 12.82 -5.94
CA ARG A 22 -6.88 11.88 -5.00
C ARG A 22 -6.86 10.40 -5.43
N TYR A 23 -5.85 10.00 -6.21
CA TYR A 23 -5.80 8.66 -6.81
C TYR A 23 -5.08 7.61 -5.96
N ARG A 24 -4.27 8.03 -4.96
CA ARG A 24 -3.47 7.09 -4.16
C ARG A 24 -4.36 6.42 -3.11
N ASN A 25 -4.47 5.10 -3.23
CA ASN A 25 -5.17 4.23 -2.29
C ASN A 25 -4.32 3.81 -1.07
N LYS A 26 -3.05 4.23 -1.03
CA LYS A 26 -2.13 3.95 0.07
C LYS A 26 -1.46 5.22 0.55
N VAL A 27 -1.62 5.49 1.85
CA VAL A 27 -0.93 6.51 2.60
C VAL A 27 0.10 5.83 3.50
N GLN A 28 1.31 6.39 3.54
CA GLN A 28 2.38 5.91 4.42
C GLN A 28 3.08 7.13 4.98
N VAL A 29 3.03 7.27 6.30
CA VAL A 29 3.51 8.46 6.99
C VAL A 29 4.48 8.05 8.10
N PRO A 30 5.75 8.49 8.06
CA PRO A 30 6.63 8.43 9.23
C PRO A 30 6.07 9.30 10.35
N ILE A 31 6.24 8.83 11.58
CA ILE A 31 5.84 9.55 12.78
C ILE A 31 7.09 9.96 13.54
N GLY A 32 7.17 11.23 13.92
CA GLY A 32 8.28 11.79 14.69
C GLY A 32 7.78 12.75 15.77
N GLU A 33 8.73 13.47 16.35
CA GLU A 33 8.47 14.49 17.36
C GLU A 33 8.96 15.85 16.88
N GLN A 34 8.17 16.89 17.11
CA GLN A 34 8.60 18.28 17.00
C GLN A 34 7.93 19.08 18.11
N GLU A 35 8.72 19.86 18.86
CA GLU A 35 8.24 20.73 19.95
C GLU A 35 7.39 19.99 21.01
N GLY A 36 7.71 18.72 21.29
CA GLY A 36 6.98 17.88 22.24
C GLY A 36 5.65 17.30 21.73
N GLY A 37 5.31 17.52 20.46
CA GLY A 37 4.14 16.97 19.79
C GLY A 37 4.47 15.92 18.74
N LEU A 38 3.61 14.91 18.58
CA LEU A 38 3.70 13.96 17.47
C LEU A 38 3.47 14.66 16.13
N ILE A 39 4.46 14.64 15.26
CA ILE A 39 4.31 15.07 13.87
C ILE A 39 4.27 13.87 12.94
N GLY A 40 3.61 14.06 11.80
CA GLY A 40 3.53 13.07 10.73
C GLY A 40 3.25 13.77 9.43
N GLY A 41 3.99 13.38 8.40
CA GLY A 41 3.86 13.89 7.03
C GLY A 41 4.85 13.19 6.12
N PHE A 42 5.69 13.93 5.40
CA PHE A 42 6.68 13.36 4.48
C PHE A 42 8.10 13.79 4.82
N TYR A 43 9.09 13.00 4.43
CA TYR A 43 10.48 13.44 4.52
C TYR A 43 10.78 14.57 3.54
N ALA A 44 11.44 15.63 3.99
CA ALA A 44 11.96 16.67 3.11
C ALA A 44 12.98 16.07 2.13
N GLN A 45 13.01 16.59 0.89
CA GLN A 45 13.83 16.05 -0.19
C GLN A 45 15.30 15.89 0.23
N GLY A 46 15.83 14.66 0.13
CA GLY A 46 17.22 14.35 0.47
C GLY A 46 17.51 14.25 1.98
N SER A 47 16.49 14.17 2.84
CA SER A 47 16.64 14.13 4.30
C SER A 47 15.73 13.10 4.98
N HIS A 48 15.91 12.92 6.29
CA HIS A 48 14.96 12.22 7.17
C HIS A 48 14.19 13.19 8.07
N GLN A 49 14.16 14.49 7.71
CA GLN A 49 13.38 15.48 8.45
C GLN A 49 11.92 15.38 8.03
N ILE A 50 11.03 15.14 8.99
CA ILE A 50 9.59 15.08 8.73
C ILE A 50 9.06 16.50 8.57
N VAL A 51 8.38 16.74 7.46
CA VAL A 51 7.57 17.93 7.20
C VAL A 51 6.14 17.57 7.54
N GLU A 52 5.58 18.22 8.56
CA GLU A 52 4.17 18.05 8.91
C GLU A 52 3.29 18.50 7.74
N MET A 53 2.26 17.71 7.45
CA MET A 53 1.34 17.98 6.37
C MET A 53 -0.05 17.49 6.73
N ASP A 54 -1.05 18.35 6.52
CA ASP A 54 -2.44 18.05 6.88
C ASP A 54 -3.18 17.25 5.79
N ALA A 55 -2.77 17.39 4.53
CA ALA A 55 -3.38 16.72 3.39
C ALA A 55 -2.40 16.59 2.23
N CYS A 56 -2.53 15.51 1.45
CA CYS A 56 -1.76 15.30 0.23
C CYS A 56 -2.71 15.24 -0.97
N LEU A 57 -2.62 16.18 -1.91
CA LEU A 57 -3.54 16.31 -3.05
C LEU A 57 -3.71 15.05 -3.91
N ILE A 58 -2.74 14.14 -3.89
CA ILE A 58 -2.78 12.88 -4.63
C ILE A 58 -3.26 11.70 -3.78
N GLN A 59 -3.37 11.83 -2.47
CA GLN A 59 -3.90 10.81 -1.57
C GLN A 59 -5.41 10.89 -1.48
N HIS A 60 -6.06 9.72 -1.35
CA HIS A 60 -7.49 9.66 -1.10
C HIS A 60 -7.84 10.40 0.20
N ASP A 61 -8.92 11.20 0.20
CA ASP A 61 -9.28 12.08 1.33
C ASP A 61 -9.46 11.28 2.64
N GLN A 62 -10.13 10.13 2.58
CA GLN A 62 -10.28 9.23 3.74
C GLN A 62 -8.94 8.74 4.31
N GLY A 63 -7.89 8.69 3.49
CA GLY A 63 -6.55 8.29 3.93
C GLY A 63 -5.86 9.39 4.72
N ASP A 64 -5.98 10.64 4.25
CA ASP A 64 -5.50 11.82 4.97
C ASP A 64 -6.22 11.95 6.33
N ASP A 65 -7.56 11.78 6.32
CA ASP A 65 -8.38 11.84 7.53
C ASP A 65 -8.05 10.73 8.51
N ALA A 66 -7.89 9.49 8.03
CA ALA A 66 -7.52 8.36 8.87
C ALA A 66 -6.17 8.57 9.56
N VAL A 67 -5.15 9.04 8.83
CA VAL A 67 -3.83 9.33 9.43
C VAL A 67 -3.92 10.43 10.46
N ARG A 68 -4.70 11.49 10.19
CA ARG A 68 -4.90 12.58 11.15
C ARG A 68 -5.50 12.06 12.46
N SER A 69 -6.61 11.31 12.39
CA SER A 69 -7.23 10.72 13.57
C SER A 69 -6.28 9.79 14.33
N ILE A 70 -5.52 8.93 13.62
CA ILE A 70 -4.55 8.02 14.26
C ILE A 70 -3.46 8.80 15.01
N LYS A 71 -2.93 9.89 14.42
CA LYS A 71 -1.95 10.77 15.08
C LYS A 71 -2.51 11.38 16.36
N GLU A 72 -3.74 11.90 16.29
CA GLU A 72 -4.41 12.55 17.44
C GLU A 72 -4.69 11.55 18.56
N ILE A 73 -5.20 10.36 18.22
CA ILE A 73 -5.41 9.27 19.18
C ILE A 73 -4.06 8.89 19.81
N ALA A 74 -3.03 8.61 19.01
CA ALA A 74 -1.70 8.24 19.50
C ALA A 74 -1.13 9.28 20.48
N ARG A 75 -1.27 10.57 20.16
CA ARG A 75 -0.83 11.68 21.02
C ARG A 75 -1.58 11.67 22.36
N SER A 76 -2.91 11.54 22.34
CA SER A 76 -3.73 11.52 23.56
C SER A 76 -3.50 10.27 24.43
N LEU A 77 -3.06 9.17 23.83
CA LEU A 77 -2.70 7.95 24.54
C LEU A 77 -1.27 7.96 25.09
N GLY A 78 -0.46 8.97 24.76
CA GLY A 78 0.93 9.07 25.17
C GLY A 78 1.86 8.10 24.42
N ILE A 79 1.51 7.72 23.19
CA ILE A 79 2.34 6.85 22.37
C ILE A 79 3.54 7.64 21.85
N ALA A 80 4.74 7.23 22.26
CA ALA A 80 5.97 7.88 21.85
C ALA A 80 6.29 7.61 20.36
N PRO A 81 6.70 8.64 19.59
CA PRO A 81 7.21 8.44 18.23
C PRO A 81 8.56 7.72 18.29
N TYR A 82 8.90 7.01 17.23
CA TYR A 82 10.21 6.42 17.09
C TYR A 82 11.25 7.46 16.65
N ASP A 83 12.37 7.50 17.36
CA ASP A 83 13.53 8.31 17.02
C ASP A 83 14.58 7.44 16.31
N ALA A 84 14.90 7.78 15.06
CA ALA A 84 15.86 7.02 14.25
C ALA A 84 17.32 7.17 14.70
N VAL A 85 17.66 8.19 15.49
CA VAL A 85 19.00 8.44 16.05
C VAL A 85 19.19 7.70 17.37
N THR A 86 18.25 7.85 18.30
CA THR A 86 18.34 7.20 19.63
C THR A 86 17.81 5.76 19.62
N HIS A 87 17.05 5.40 18.58
CA HIS A 87 16.33 4.12 18.43
C HIS A 87 15.31 3.85 19.55
N GLN A 88 14.85 4.91 20.22
CA GLN A 88 13.85 4.86 21.28
C GLN A 88 12.47 5.20 20.75
N GLY A 89 11.45 4.98 21.58
CA GLY A 89 10.05 5.20 21.23
C GLY A 89 9.44 4.02 20.46
N LEU A 90 8.15 4.16 20.12
CA LEU A 90 7.33 3.04 19.67
C LEU A 90 6.83 3.23 18.24
N LEU A 91 6.04 4.26 17.96
CA LEU A 91 5.35 4.39 16.68
C LEU A 91 6.30 4.92 15.60
N ARG A 92 6.62 4.08 14.61
CA ARG A 92 7.53 4.42 13.51
C ARG A 92 6.79 5.03 12.34
N HIS A 93 5.75 4.33 11.89
CA HIS A 93 4.95 4.73 10.74
C HIS A 93 3.49 4.37 10.97
N VAL A 94 2.62 5.13 10.32
CA VAL A 94 1.23 4.76 10.08
C VAL A 94 1.08 4.50 8.59
N VAL A 95 0.56 3.32 8.23
CA VAL A 95 0.18 3.00 6.86
C VAL A 95 -1.32 2.82 6.81
N VAL A 96 -1.98 3.49 5.88
CA VAL A 96 -3.40 3.33 5.61
C VAL A 96 -3.56 2.84 4.17
N LYS A 97 -4.25 1.71 3.99
CA LYS A 97 -4.66 1.23 2.66
C LYS A 97 -6.18 1.35 2.56
N ILE A 98 -6.66 1.72 1.39
CA ILE A 98 -8.08 1.94 1.10
C ILE A 98 -8.43 1.13 -0.12
N GLY A 99 -9.50 0.33 -0.06
CA GLY A 99 -10.12 -0.23 -1.25
C GLY A 99 -10.86 0.88 -1.97
N PHE A 100 -10.39 1.30 -3.14
CA PHE A 100 -10.91 2.46 -3.87
C PHE A 100 -12.35 2.24 -4.35
N ARG A 101 -12.73 1.00 -4.69
CA ARG A 101 -14.10 0.65 -5.08
C ARG A 101 -14.98 0.24 -3.90
N THR A 102 -14.40 -0.37 -2.88
CA THR A 102 -15.14 -0.94 -1.72
C THR A 102 -15.31 0.02 -0.56
N GLY A 103 -14.40 0.99 -0.40
CA GLY A 103 -14.29 1.85 0.76
C GLY A 103 -13.72 1.17 2.00
N GLU A 104 -13.23 -0.08 1.90
CA GLU A 104 -12.63 -0.78 3.03
C GLU A 104 -11.29 -0.15 3.41
N ILE A 105 -11.06 0.09 4.70
CA ILE A 105 -9.84 0.72 5.21
C ILE A 105 -9.07 -0.28 6.07
N MET A 106 -7.77 -0.43 5.77
CA MET A 106 -6.79 -1.10 6.61
C MET A 106 -5.87 -0.07 7.24
N VAL A 107 -5.77 -0.11 8.56
CA VAL A 107 -4.78 0.65 9.33
C VAL A 107 -3.65 -0.27 9.76
N VAL A 108 -2.41 0.08 9.46
CA VAL A 108 -1.22 -0.63 9.92
C VAL A 108 -0.37 0.28 10.80
N LEU A 109 -0.28 -0.07 12.07
CA LEU A 109 0.59 0.58 13.06
C LEU A 109 1.96 -0.09 13.01
N VAL A 110 2.97 0.61 12.51
CA VAL A 110 4.33 0.09 12.45
C VAL A 110 5.08 0.47 13.73
N THR A 111 5.46 -0.51 14.54
CA THR A 111 5.98 -0.27 15.90
C THR A 111 7.37 -0.85 16.13
N ASN A 112 8.20 -0.13 16.90
CA ASN A 112 9.50 -0.56 17.41
C ASN A 112 9.36 -1.43 18.67
N GLY A 113 8.50 -2.45 18.59
CA GLY A 113 8.17 -3.31 19.73
C GLY A 113 6.85 -4.03 19.54
N ARG A 114 6.64 -5.11 20.29
CA ARG A 114 5.43 -5.94 20.21
C ARG A 114 4.28 -5.42 21.07
N THR A 115 4.58 -4.77 22.18
CA THR A 115 3.55 -4.29 23.12
C THR A 115 3.18 -2.86 22.80
N ILE A 116 1.89 -2.60 22.60
CA ILE A 116 1.32 -1.27 22.45
C ILE A 116 0.67 -0.85 23.78
N PRO A 117 1.13 0.23 24.43
CA PRO A 117 0.43 0.79 25.58
C PRO A 117 -1.01 1.18 25.22
N ARG A 118 -1.98 0.84 26.07
CA ARG A 118 -3.40 1.14 25.86
C ARG A 118 -3.94 0.63 24.51
N GLU A 119 -3.41 -0.50 24.03
CA GLU A 119 -3.75 -1.14 22.74
C GLU A 119 -5.28 -1.19 22.49
N ASN A 120 -6.05 -1.73 23.45
CA ASN A 120 -7.50 -1.87 23.30
C ASN A 120 -8.21 -0.52 23.11
N GLU A 121 -7.79 0.51 23.84
CA GLU A 121 -8.37 1.86 23.73
C GLU A 121 -8.03 2.49 22.38
N TRP A 122 -6.80 2.29 21.89
CA TRP A 122 -6.40 2.77 20.57
C TRP A 122 -7.22 2.11 19.46
N ILE A 123 -7.37 0.77 19.52
CA ILE A 123 -8.20 0.00 18.58
C ILE A 123 -9.64 0.51 18.59
N GLU A 124 -10.23 0.68 19.78
CA GLU A 124 -11.62 1.11 19.92
C GLU A 124 -11.85 2.51 19.33
N ARG A 125 -10.94 3.46 19.61
CA ARG A 125 -11.02 4.80 19.04
C ARG A 125 -10.81 4.84 17.53
N ILE A 126 -9.87 4.07 16.99
CA ILE A 126 -9.69 3.94 15.53
C ILE A 126 -11.00 3.48 14.87
N ARG A 127 -11.68 2.49 15.45
CA ARG A 127 -12.93 1.96 14.90
C ARG A 127 -14.09 2.97 14.94
N VAL A 128 -14.14 3.79 15.99
CA VAL A 128 -15.20 4.79 16.18
C VAL A 128 -14.95 6.04 15.33
N GLU A 129 -13.70 6.50 15.26
CA GLU A 129 -13.33 7.77 14.63
C GLU A 129 -13.08 7.65 13.12
N ILE A 130 -12.88 6.44 12.59
CA ILE A 130 -12.54 6.21 11.18
C ILE A 130 -13.59 5.28 10.53
N PRO A 131 -14.58 5.85 9.82
CA PRO A 131 -15.57 5.07 9.09
C PRO A 131 -14.94 4.19 8.00
N GLY A 132 -15.39 2.94 7.90
CA GLY A 132 -14.91 2.00 6.87
C GLY A 132 -13.71 1.15 7.27
N VAL A 133 -13.17 1.29 8.50
CA VAL A 133 -12.12 0.40 9.00
C VAL A 133 -12.61 -1.03 9.06
N ALA A 134 -11.98 -1.89 8.26
CA ALA A 134 -12.21 -3.33 8.20
C ALA A 134 -11.04 -4.13 8.82
N SER A 135 -9.86 -3.51 8.92
CA SER A 135 -8.65 -4.15 9.43
C SER A 135 -7.79 -3.17 10.22
N ILE A 136 -7.33 -3.59 11.39
CA ILE A 136 -6.28 -2.90 12.16
C ILE A 136 -5.19 -3.92 12.44
N CYS A 137 -4.00 -3.63 11.93
CA CYS A 137 -2.83 -4.49 12.04
C CYS A 137 -1.70 -3.76 12.77
N GLN A 138 -0.89 -4.52 13.50
CA GLN A 138 0.42 -4.10 13.96
C GLN A 138 1.46 -4.76 13.07
N ASN A 139 2.41 -3.99 12.57
CA ASN A 139 3.63 -4.54 12.00
C ASN A 139 4.82 -4.19 12.90
N VAL A 140 5.57 -5.20 13.33
CA VAL A 140 6.68 -5.02 14.26
C VAL A 140 7.97 -4.86 13.47
N ASN A 141 8.58 -3.68 13.60
CA ASN A 141 9.86 -3.38 12.98
C ASN A 141 10.82 -2.83 14.05
N THR A 142 11.73 -3.67 14.51
CA THR A 142 12.84 -3.30 15.42
C THR A 142 14.17 -3.12 14.68
N SER A 143 14.15 -3.24 13.35
CA SER A 143 15.34 -3.10 12.50
C SER A 143 15.80 -1.65 12.41
N ARG A 144 17.11 -1.45 12.24
CA ARG A 144 17.70 -0.13 11.96
C ARG A 144 17.75 0.21 10.47
N MET A 145 17.28 -0.71 9.62
CA MET A 145 17.20 -0.49 8.17
C MET A 145 16.10 0.53 7.83
N SER A 146 16.19 1.12 6.64
CA SER A 146 15.22 2.09 6.10
C SER A 146 13.88 1.46 5.67
N LEU A 147 13.73 0.13 5.79
CA LEU A 147 12.49 -0.56 5.48
C LEU A 147 11.39 -0.11 6.44
N VAL A 148 10.20 0.11 5.89
CA VAL A 148 9.02 0.53 6.65
C VAL A 148 8.50 -0.63 7.46
N PHE A 149 8.22 -1.75 6.80
CA PHE A 149 7.73 -2.95 7.44
C PHE A 149 8.89 -3.81 7.94
N GLY A 150 8.69 -4.44 9.09
CA GLY A 150 9.43 -5.62 9.51
C GLY A 150 8.69 -6.89 9.07
N ASP A 151 9.17 -8.02 9.58
CA ASP A 151 8.75 -9.34 9.09
C ASP A 151 7.49 -9.88 9.81
N GLU A 152 7.13 -9.32 10.95
CA GLU A 152 6.02 -9.77 11.78
C GLU A 152 4.82 -8.82 11.64
N THR A 153 3.67 -9.37 11.26
CA THR A 153 2.38 -8.64 11.26
C THR A 153 1.35 -9.41 12.08
N LYS A 154 0.68 -8.71 12.99
CA LYS A 154 -0.39 -9.22 13.83
C LYS A 154 -1.67 -8.45 13.54
N VAL A 155 -2.78 -9.15 13.31
CA VAL A 155 -4.11 -8.52 13.30
C VAL A 155 -4.49 -8.17 14.72
N LEU A 156 -4.73 -6.89 14.97
CA LEU A 156 -5.23 -6.39 16.25
C LEU A 156 -6.75 -6.44 16.29
N TRP A 157 -7.40 -6.15 15.16
CA TRP A 157 -8.85 -6.20 15.03
C TRP A 157 -9.27 -6.36 13.56
N GLY A 158 -10.41 -7.02 13.35
CA GLY A 158 -11.02 -7.16 12.03
C GLY A 158 -10.37 -8.24 11.18
N GLN A 159 -10.21 -7.96 9.89
CA GLN A 159 -9.68 -8.89 8.89
C GLN A 159 -8.15 -8.77 8.77
N ASP A 160 -7.49 -9.80 8.27
CA ASP A 160 -6.06 -9.79 7.90
C ASP A 160 -5.78 -9.15 6.53
N VAL A 161 -6.83 -9.03 5.71
CA VAL A 161 -6.83 -8.40 4.40
C VAL A 161 -7.99 -7.40 4.27
N ILE A 162 -7.87 -6.44 3.36
CA ILE A 162 -9.01 -5.71 2.81
C ILE A 162 -9.18 -6.08 1.34
N TYR A 163 -10.35 -5.81 0.78
CA TYR A 163 -10.65 -6.11 -0.61
C TYR A 163 -10.78 -4.86 -1.46
N ASP A 164 -10.27 -4.94 -2.69
CA ASP A 164 -10.51 -3.94 -3.74
C ASP A 164 -10.58 -4.60 -5.11
N TYR A 165 -10.83 -3.80 -6.15
CA TYR A 165 -10.99 -4.27 -7.52
C TYR A 165 -10.03 -3.58 -8.47
N ILE A 166 -9.53 -4.33 -9.47
CA ILE A 166 -8.93 -3.77 -10.69
C ILE A 166 -9.78 -4.27 -11.85
N GLY A 167 -10.50 -3.36 -12.52
CA GLY A 167 -11.60 -3.74 -13.39
C GLY A 167 -12.63 -4.58 -12.60
N GLU A 168 -12.89 -5.80 -13.08
CA GLU A 168 -13.88 -6.72 -12.47
C GLU A 168 -13.24 -7.79 -11.57
N VAL A 169 -11.91 -7.83 -11.46
CA VAL A 169 -11.21 -8.82 -10.62
C VAL A 169 -11.06 -8.27 -9.20
N LYS A 170 -11.49 -9.06 -8.21
CA LYS A 170 -11.39 -8.75 -6.78
C LYS A 170 -10.06 -9.25 -6.22
N PHE A 171 -9.40 -8.44 -5.40
CA PHE A 171 -8.14 -8.77 -4.74
C PHE A 171 -8.23 -8.58 -3.24
N ALA A 172 -7.79 -9.58 -2.48
CA ALA A 172 -7.39 -9.45 -1.09
C ALA A 172 -6.01 -8.78 -1.00
N ILE A 173 -5.92 -7.75 -0.15
CA ILE A 173 -4.76 -6.90 0.04
C ILE A 173 -4.33 -7.02 1.50
N SER A 174 -3.24 -7.76 1.75
CA SER A 174 -2.63 -7.90 3.08
C SER A 174 -1.84 -6.66 3.49
N ALA A 175 -1.46 -6.51 4.76
CA ALA A 175 -0.70 -5.34 5.24
C ALA A 175 0.62 -5.09 4.49
N ARG A 176 1.39 -6.16 4.23
CA ARG A 176 2.73 -6.10 3.60
C ARG A 176 2.70 -6.23 2.07
N SER A 177 1.57 -6.65 1.48
CA SER A 177 1.46 -6.80 0.02
C SER A 177 1.76 -5.51 -0.75
N PHE A 178 2.37 -5.68 -1.92
CA PHE A 178 2.38 -4.66 -2.95
C PHE A 178 1.07 -4.69 -3.72
N TYR A 179 0.41 -3.54 -3.80
CA TYR A 179 -0.78 -3.29 -4.60
C TYR A 179 -0.61 -1.94 -5.29
N GLN A 180 -1.11 -1.83 -6.52
CA GLN A 180 -0.93 -0.61 -7.31
C GLN A 180 -1.60 0.57 -6.63
N VAL A 181 -0.85 1.66 -6.44
CA VAL A 181 -1.35 2.80 -5.66
C VAL A 181 -2.40 3.61 -6.40
N ASN A 182 -2.44 3.56 -7.73
CA ASN A 182 -3.43 4.25 -8.56
C ASN A 182 -4.31 3.22 -9.28
N PRO A 183 -5.39 2.71 -8.65
CA PRO A 183 -6.21 1.67 -9.24
C PRO A 183 -6.87 2.12 -10.56
N VAL A 184 -7.23 3.40 -10.67
CA VAL A 184 -7.84 3.97 -11.89
C VAL A 184 -6.90 3.86 -13.10
N GLN A 185 -5.64 4.27 -12.97
CA GLN A 185 -4.67 4.11 -14.06
C GLN A 185 -4.17 2.67 -14.21
N THR A 186 -4.25 1.86 -13.16
CA THR A 186 -3.86 0.45 -13.23
C THR A 186 -4.79 -0.32 -14.15
N GLU A 187 -6.09 -0.07 -14.08
CA GLU A 187 -7.06 -0.66 -15.01
C GLU A 187 -6.74 -0.30 -16.47
N VAL A 188 -6.40 0.97 -16.74
CA VAL A 188 -6.00 1.42 -18.08
C VAL A 188 -4.71 0.74 -18.55
N LEU A 189 -3.70 0.66 -17.67
CA LEU A 189 -2.43 0.00 -17.96
C LEU A 189 -2.64 -1.49 -18.28
N TYR A 190 -3.39 -2.20 -17.44
CA TYR A 190 -3.61 -3.63 -17.61
C TYR A 190 -4.52 -3.92 -18.80
N GLY A 191 -5.54 -3.09 -19.03
CA GLY A 191 -6.36 -3.16 -20.24
C GLY A 191 -5.54 -3.00 -21.52
N LYS A 192 -4.59 -2.05 -21.54
CA LYS A 192 -3.68 -1.87 -22.68
C LYS A 192 -2.72 -3.04 -22.84
N ALA A 193 -2.19 -3.59 -21.75
CA ALA A 193 -1.35 -4.78 -21.79
C ALA A 193 -2.12 -6.00 -22.34
N LEU A 194 -3.38 -6.18 -21.93
CA LEU A 194 -4.25 -7.24 -22.40
C LEU A 194 -4.58 -7.10 -23.90
N GLU A 195 -4.84 -5.87 -24.36
CA GLU A 195 -5.03 -5.54 -25.78
C GLU A 195 -3.79 -5.91 -26.60
N TYR A 196 -2.60 -5.52 -26.15
CA TYR A 196 -1.35 -5.77 -26.86
C TYR A 196 -0.91 -7.23 -26.83
N ALA A 197 -1.27 -7.96 -25.77
CA ALA A 197 -1.01 -9.39 -25.67
C ALA A 197 -1.81 -10.19 -26.72
N GLY A 198 -2.94 -9.66 -27.21
CA GLY A 198 -3.70 -10.27 -28.29
C GLY A 198 -4.23 -11.67 -27.97
N LEU A 199 -4.50 -11.94 -26.69
CA LEU A 199 -4.88 -13.27 -26.21
C LEU A 199 -6.22 -13.72 -26.80
N THR A 200 -6.27 -14.97 -27.28
CA THR A 200 -7.45 -15.58 -27.91
C THR A 200 -8.10 -16.65 -27.03
N GLY A 201 -7.50 -16.97 -25.89
CA GLY A 201 -7.97 -18.00 -24.95
C GLY A 201 -7.19 -19.31 -24.98
N THR A 202 -6.14 -19.40 -25.81
CA THR A 202 -5.33 -20.63 -25.94
C THR A 202 -3.90 -20.45 -25.48
N GLU A 203 -3.47 -19.21 -25.33
CA GLU A 203 -2.08 -18.87 -25.03
C GLU A 203 -1.76 -19.10 -23.55
N THR A 204 -0.49 -19.45 -23.30
CA THR A 204 0.09 -19.52 -21.97
C THR A 204 0.83 -18.21 -21.66
N VAL A 205 0.43 -17.55 -20.58
CA VAL A 205 1.09 -16.33 -20.09
C VAL A 205 2.04 -16.69 -18.95
N ILE A 206 3.21 -16.06 -18.94
CA ILE A 206 4.14 -16.10 -17.80
C ILE A 206 4.22 -14.69 -17.21
N ASP A 207 3.77 -14.54 -15.98
CA ASP A 207 3.85 -13.32 -15.19
C ASP A 207 5.07 -13.40 -14.26
N ALA A 208 6.17 -12.81 -14.71
CA ALA A 208 7.39 -12.72 -13.92
C ALA A 208 7.27 -11.57 -12.91
N TYR A 209 7.57 -11.85 -11.63
CA TYR A 209 7.40 -10.93 -10.50
C TYR A 209 5.91 -10.64 -10.22
N CYS A 210 5.11 -11.70 -10.17
CA CYS A 210 3.64 -11.59 -10.13
C CYS A 210 3.11 -10.92 -8.86
N GLY A 211 3.91 -10.78 -7.80
CA GLY A 211 3.46 -10.26 -6.51
C GLY A 211 2.24 -11.03 -6.02
N ILE A 212 1.16 -10.30 -5.68
CA ILE A 212 -0.12 -10.90 -5.26
C ILE A 212 -1.03 -11.36 -6.42
N GLY A 213 -0.47 -11.51 -7.64
CA GLY A 213 -1.18 -12.01 -8.81
C GLY A 213 -2.04 -10.99 -9.55
N THR A 214 -1.80 -9.68 -9.34
CA THR A 214 -2.63 -8.62 -9.95
C THR A 214 -2.69 -8.69 -11.48
N ILE A 215 -1.54 -8.81 -12.15
CA ILE A 215 -1.47 -8.97 -13.61
C ILE A 215 -1.90 -10.38 -14.00
N SER A 216 -1.40 -11.41 -13.31
CA SER A 216 -1.75 -12.81 -13.57
C SER A 216 -3.26 -13.03 -13.68
N LEU A 217 -4.02 -12.60 -12.68
CA LEU A 217 -5.47 -12.78 -12.62
C LEU A 217 -6.20 -11.87 -13.60
N PHE A 218 -5.66 -10.69 -13.89
CA PHE A 218 -6.19 -9.83 -14.93
C PHE A 218 -6.06 -10.46 -16.32
N MET A 219 -4.91 -11.07 -16.63
CA MET A 219 -4.64 -11.76 -17.90
C MET A 219 -5.40 -13.08 -18.02
N ALA A 220 -5.62 -13.78 -16.91
CA ALA A 220 -6.38 -15.04 -16.86
C ALA A 220 -7.81 -14.92 -17.39
N GLN A 221 -8.37 -13.70 -17.46
CA GLN A 221 -9.67 -13.44 -18.09
C GLN A 221 -9.70 -13.80 -19.59
N ARG A 222 -8.54 -13.80 -20.28
CA ARG A 222 -8.45 -14.14 -21.71
C ARG A 222 -7.31 -15.09 -22.08
N ALA A 223 -6.44 -15.47 -21.14
CA ALA A 223 -5.43 -16.50 -21.36
C ALA A 223 -6.02 -17.91 -21.24
N GLY A 224 -5.41 -18.90 -21.89
CA GLY A 224 -5.73 -20.31 -21.64
C GLY A 224 -5.09 -20.82 -20.35
N HIS A 225 -3.88 -20.34 -20.03
CA HIS A 225 -3.19 -20.63 -18.78
C HIS A 225 -2.28 -19.48 -18.36
N VAL A 226 -2.06 -19.32 -17.04
CA VAL A 226 -1.16 -18.30 -16.50
C VAL A 226 -0.25 -18.92 -15.45
N TYR A 227 1.07 -18.73 -15.60
CA TYR A 227 2.08 -19.07 -14.59
C TYR A 227 2.61 -17.79 -13.94
N GLY A 228 2.44 -17.66 -12.63
CA GLY A 228 3.06 -16.59 -11.84
C GLY A 228 4.39 -17.04 -11.23
N VAL A 229 5.40 -16.18 -11.28
CA VAL A 229 6.71 -16.41 -10.64
C VAL A 229 7.01 -15.26 -9.68
N GLU A 230 7.24 -15.56 -8.41
CA GLU A 230 7.55 -14.58 -7.37
C GLU A 230 8.51 -15.19 -6.34
N VAL A 231 9.42 -14.38 -5.80
CA VAL A 231 10.46 -14.80 -4.86
C VAL A 231 9.99 -14.69 -3.41
N VAL A 232 9.03 -13.79 -3.12
CA VAL A 232 8.49 -13.56 -1.78
C VAL A 232 7.38 -14.57 -1.47
N PRO A 233 7.56 -15.50 -0.52
CA PRO A 233 6.57 -16.54 -0.21
C PRO A 233 5.21 -16.01 0.22
N GLU A 234 5.17 -14.92 0.99
CA GLU A 234 3.92 -14.29 1.42
C GLU A 234 3.13 -13.71 0.24
N ALA A 235 3.81 -13.13 -0.76
CA ALA A 235 3.16 -12.65 -1.96
C ALA A 235 2.58 -13.79 -2.81
N ILE A 236 3.27 -14.95 -2.88
CA ILE A 236 2.73 -16.17 -3.49
C ILE A 236 1.50 -16.69 -2.75
N ALA A 237 1.49 -16.64 -1.41
CA ALA A 237 0.32 -17.04 -0.63
C ALA A 237 -0.88 -16.12 -0.92
N ASP A 238 -0.66 -14.80 -0.96
CA ASP A 238 -1.67 -13.82 -1.35
C ASP A 238 -2.16 -14.05 -2.80
N ALA A 239 -1.25 -14.34 -3.74
CA ALA A 239 -1.60 -14.62 -5.13
C ALA A 239 -2.48 -15.86 -5.28
N ARG A 240 -2.20 -16.92 -4.50
CA ARG A 240 -3.03 -18.14 -4.46
C ARG A 240 -4.39 -17.90 -3.81
N ALA A 241 -4.47 -17.02 -2.82
CA ALA A 241 -5.74 -16.66 -2.18
C ALA A 241 -6.63 -15.80 -3.11
N ASN A 242 -6.03 -15.05 -4.02
CA ASN A 242 -6.73 -14.24 -5.02
C ASN A 242 -7.20 -15.04 -6.25
N ALA A 243 -6.59 -16.21 -6.51
CA ALA A 243 -6.90 -17.09 -7.65
C ALA A 243 -8.06 -18.05 -7.36
#